data_AF-A0AAE0VMS8-F1
#
_entry.id   AF-A0AAE0VMS8-F1
#
_cell.length_a   1.000
_cell.length_b   1.000
_cell.length_c   1.000
_cell.angle_alpha   90.00
_cell.angle_beta   90.00
_cell.angle_gamma   90.00
#
_symmetry.space_group_name_H-M   'P 1'
#
loop_
_entity.id
_entity.type
_entity.pdbx_description
1 polymer ?
#
loop_
_entity_poly.entity_id
_entity_poly.type
_entity_poly.pdbx_seq_one_letter_code
_entity_poly.pdbx_strand_id
1 'polypeptide(L)'
;MDYRWYNVEKRNIPNDYASFSFGMCSTYHPVWMNGTVPDETDGVVERIACTRSDREYCASPQLLEVRNCGTHMIYKLNQTIGLSAYCFVSRWTHRKSASTCFSLANFYTGSPDDTAISFAYLIICVNVYSKPAERSLSID
;
A
#
# COMPACT_ATOMS: atom_id res chain seq x y z
N MET A 1 -27.92 -15.69 0.21
CA MET A 1 -26.52 -15.26 0.40
C MET A 1 -26.56 -14.10 1.37
N ASP A 2 -25.94 -14.25 2.54
CA ASP A 2 -25.88 -13.18 3.55
C ASP A 2 -24.78 -12.19 3.12
N TYR A 3 -25.16 -10.94 2.90
CA TYR A 3 -24.25 -9.84 2.62
C TYR A 3 -24.46 -8.74 3.65
N ARG A 4 -23.40 -8.00 3.95
CA ARG A 4 -23.47 -6.89 4.91
C ARG A 4 -22.75 -5.68 4.38
N TRP A 5 -23.25 -4.52 4.80
CA TRP A 5 -22.66 -3.23 4.48
C TRP A 5 -21.68 -2.83 5.57
N TYR A 6 -20.51 -2.36 5.16
CA TYR A 6 -19.43 -1.92 6.02
C TYR A 6 -19.02 -0.50 5.62
N ASN A 7 -19.06 0.41 6.59
CA ASN A 7 -18.47 1.74 6.46
C ASN A 7 -17.06 1.70 7.07
N VAL A 8 -16.05 2.02 6.26
CA VAL A 8 -14.65 1.89 6.63
C VAL A 8 -13.91 3.20 6.40
N GLU A 9 -13.42 3.78 7.47
CA GLU A 9 -12.64 5.02 7.43
C GLU A 9 -11.14 4.74 7.29
N LYS A 10 -10.47 5.50 6.41
CA LYS A 10 -8.99 5.56 6.26
C LYS A 10 -8.30 4.21 5.93
N ARG A 11 -9.05 3.15 5.67
CA ARG A 11 -8.56 1.78 5.42
C ARG A 11 -9.39 1.14 4.32
N ASN A 12 -8.73 0.29 3.54
CA ASN A 12 -9.33 -0.34 2.37
C ASN A 12 -9.00 -1.84 2.33
N ILE A 13 -9.83 -2.59 1.62
CA ILE A 13 -9.47 -3.96 1.26
C ILE A 13 -8.27 -3.87 0.31
N PRO A 14 -7.16 -4.60 0.57
CA PRO A 14 -6.01 -4.63 -0.32
C PRO A 14 -6.45 -5.05 -1.72
N ASN A 15 -5.98 -4.31 -2.73
CA ASN A 15 -6.32 -4.58 -4.11
C ASN A 15 -5.11 -5.01 -4.97
N ASP A 16 -3.99 -5.29 -4.31
CA ASP A 16 -2.78 -5.81 -4.89
C ASP A 16 -2.51 -7.21 -4.32
N TYR A 17 -2.46 -8.21 -5.20
CA TYR A 17 -2.18 -9.60 -4.85
C TYR A 17 -0.81 -9.76 -4.17
N ALA A 18 0.21 -8.99 -4.60
CA ALA A 18 1.57 -9.08 -4.05
C ALA A 18 1.67 -8.52 -2.62
N SER A 19 0.78 -7.59 -2.25
CA SER A 19 0.71 -7.01 -0.91
C SER A 19 0.12 -7.95 0.14
N PHE A 20 -0.33 -9.16 -0.25
CA PHE A 20 -1.14 -10.02 0.58
C PHE A 20 -0.65 -11.48 0.64
N SER A 21 0.01 -11.80 1.75
CA SER A 21 0.55 -13.12 2.07
C SER A 21 -0.38 -13.93 2.97
N PHE A 22 -0.21 -15.26 2.99
CA PHE A 22 -0.91 -16.15 3.94
C PHE A 22 -0.68 -15.71 5.39
N GLY A 23 -1.68 -15.90 6.24
CA GLY A 23 -1.59 -15.55 7.66
C GLY A 23 -1.74 -14.06 7.98
N MET A 24 -1.90 -13.19 6.97
CA MET A 24 -2.16 -11.78 7.22
C MET A 24 -3.52 -11.57 7.90
N CYS A 25 -3.60 -10.51 8.72
CA CYS A 25 -4.82 -10.12 9.43
C CYS A 25 -5.43 -11.26 10.28
N SER A 26 -4.56 -12.11 10.84
CA SER A 26 -4.93 -13.22 11.72
C SER A 26 -5.89 -14.23 11.07
N THR A 27 -5.84 -14.36 9.74
CA THR A 27 -6.61 -15.37 9.01
C THR A 27 -5.68 -16.17 8.09
N TYR A 28 -6.00 -17.44 7.87
CA TYR A 28 -5.15 -18.32 7.07
C TYR A 28 -5.25 -17.97 5.58
N HIS A 29 -6.48 -17.74 5.10
CA HIS A 29 -6.79 -17.39 3.72
C HIS A 29 -7.36 -15.98 3.62
N PRO A 30 -6.53 -14.95 3.61
CA PRO A 30 -7.05 -13.61 3.64
C PRO A 30 -7.65 -13.23 2.27
N VAL A 31 -8.72 -12.43 2.29
CA VAL A 31 -9.45 -12.01 1.07
C VAL A 31 -8.97 -10.63 0.59
N TRP A 32 -8.67 -10.54 -0.71
CA TRP A 32 -8.22 -9.33 -1.40
C TRP A 32 -9.19 -8.95 -2.52
N MET A 33 -9.19 -7.69 -2.95
CA MET A 33 -10.09 -7.17 -3.99
C MET A 33 -9.38 -7.16 -5.34
N ASN A 34 -9.90 -7.93 -6.30
CA ASN A 34 -9.41 -7.91 -7.67
C ASN A 34 -10.02 -6.73 -8.44
N GLY A 35 -9.16 -5.76 -8.77
CA GLY A 35 -9.48 -4.54 -9.50
C GLY A 35 -8.90 -3.30 -8.85
N THR A 36 -9.10 -2.14 -9.46
CA THR A 36 -8.68 -0.86 -8.90
C THR A 36 -9.65 -0.37 -7.84
N VAL A 37 -9.12 0.36 -6.85
CA VAL A 37 -9.96 1.13 -5.92
C VAL A 37 -10.71 2.19 -6.73
N PRO A 38 -12.04 2.29 -6.63
CA PRO A 38 -12.81 3.30 -7.36
C PRO A 38 -12.47 4.72 -6.91
N ASP A 39 -12.60 5.66 -7.84
CA ASP A 39 -12.54 7.09 -7.56
C ASP A 39 -13.86 7.59 -6.95
N GLU A 40 -13.84 8.77 -6.32
CA GLU A 40 -15.02 9.36 -5.70
C GLU A 40 -16.17 9.62 -6.70
N THR A 41 -15.82 9.80 -7.97
CA THR A 41 -16.75 10.04 -9.09
C THR A 41 -17.38 8.77 -9.64
N ASP A 42 -16.82 7.60 -9.36
CA ASP A 42 -17.25 6.34 -10.00
C ASP A 42 -18.56 5.79 -9.42
N GLY A 43 -18.98 6.28 -8.25
CA GLY A 43 -20.18 5.80 -7.58
C GLY A 43 -19.99 4.39 -7.00
N VAL A 44 -21.03 3.55 -7.08
CA VAL A 44 -20.97 2.15 -6.63
C VAL A 44 -20.44 1.30 -7.77
N VAL A 45 -19.34 0.61 -7.54
CA VAL A 45 -18.71 -0.24 -8.54
C VAL A 45 -18.57 -1.67 -8.03
N GLU A 46 -18.88 -2.62 -8.91
CA GLU A 46 -18.71 -4.04 -8.65
C GLU A 46 -17.24 -4.46 -8.84
N ARG A 47 -16.76 -5.28 -7.91
CA ARG A 47 -15.42 -5.87 -7.92
C ARG A 47 -15.51 -7.33 -7.52
N ILE A 48 -14.44 -8.08 -7.79
CA ILE A 48 -14.36 -9.49 -7.39
C ILE A 48 -13.46 -9.59 -6.17
N ALA A 49 -13.99 -10.08 -5.05
CA ALA A 49 -13.21 -10.51 -3.91
C ALA A 49 -12.60 -11.89 -4.21
N CYS A 50 -11.31 -12.05 -3.92
CA CYS A 50 -10.56 -13.26 -4.16
C CYS A 50 -9.94 -13.74 -2.86
N THR A 51 -10.10 -15.01 -2.56
CA THR A 51 -9.43 -15.65 -1.43
C THR A 51 -8.01 -16.00 -1.82
N ARG A 52 -7.03 -15.70 -0.96
CA ARG A 52 -5.64 -16.08 -1.20
C ARG A 52 -5.48 -17.60 -1.16
N SER A 53 -5.01 -18.17 -2.26
CA SER A 53 -4.70 -19.58 -2.42
C SER A 53 -3.29 -19.79 -2.97
N ASP A 54 -2.75 -20.98 -2.74
CA ASP A 54 -1.41 -21.41 -3.15
C ASP A 54 -1.43 -21.96 -4.58
N ARG A 55 -2.61 -22.40 -5.03
CA ARG A 55 -2.82 -23.01 -6.35
C ARG A 55 -3.41 -22.05 -7.37
N GLU A 56 -4.27 -21.15 -6.91
CA GLU A 56 -5.04 -20.25 -7.77
C GLU A 56 -4.79 -18.79 -7.39
N TYR A 57 -4.66 -17.95 -8.41
CA TYR A 57 -4.51 -16.50 -8.23
C TYR A 57 -5.73 -15.87 -7.54
N CYS A 58 -6.93 -16.35 -7.88
CA CYS A 58 -8.19 -15.93 -7.29
C CYS A 58 -9.03 -17.15 -6.94
N ALA A 59 -8.84 -17.68 -5.74
CA ALA A 59 -9.70 -18.76 -5.25
C ALA A 59 -11.03 -18.21 -4.73
N SER A 60 -12.10 -18.99 -4.90
CA SER A 60 -13.44 -18.64 -4.41
C SER A 60 -13.85 -17.20 -4.73
N PRO A 61 -13.95 -16.83 -6.03
CA PRO A 61 -14.33 -15.48 -6.42
C PRO A 61 -15.72 -15.16 -5.89
N GLN A 62 -15.86 -14.01 -5.23
CA GLN A 62 -17.13 -13.50 -4.73
C GLN A 62 -17.34 -12.09 -5.27
N LEU A 63 -18.59 -11.75 -5.62
CA LEU A 63 -18.90 -10.39 -6.00
C LEU A 63 -18.92 -9.49 -4.74
N LEU A 64 -18.33 -8.30 -4.84
CA LEU A 64 -18.44 -7.26 -3.83
C LEU A 64 -18.79 -5.94 -4.50
N GLU A 65 -19.52 -5.09 -3.80
CA GLU A 65 -19.75 -3.70 -4.24
C GLU A 65 -18.91 -2.77 -3.37
N VAL A 66 -18.26 -1.80 -4.01
CA VAL A 66 -17.44 -0.80 -3.32
C VAL A 66 -17.75 0.58 -3.85
N ARG A 67 -17.83 1.55 -2.93
CA ARG A 67 -17.97 2.97 -3.25
C ARG A 67 -16.95 3.77 -2.49
N ASN A 68 -16.28 4.69 -3.17
CA ASN A 68 -15.43 5.68 -2.56
C ASN A 68 -16.24 6.96 -2.27
N CYS A 69 -16.28 7.37 -1.00
CA CYS A 69 -16.91 8.62 -0.56
C CYS A 69 -15.88 9.68 -0.14
N GLY A 70 -14.60 9.47 -0.47
CA GLY A 70 -13.46 10.34 -0.17
C GLY A 70 -12.91 10.17 1.25
N THR A 71 -13.73 10.40 2.26
CA THR A 71 -13.32 10.27 3.68
C THR A 71 -13.41 8.83 4.18
N HIS A 72 -14.28 8.04 3.57
CA HIS A 72 -14.60 6.67 3.94
C HIS A 72 -14.97 5.87 2.69
N MET A 73 -14.84 4.56 2.79
CA MET A 73 -15.29 3.63 1.77
C MET A 73 -16.46 2.82 2.29
N ILE A 74 -17.43 2.57 1.41
CA ILE A 74 -18.58 1.72 1.69
C ILE A 74 -18.39 0.43 0.92
N TYR A 75 -18.44 -0.69 1.62
CA TYR A 75 -18.33 -2.02 1.04
C TYR A 75 -19.58 -2.84 1.31
N LYS A 76 -20.07 -3.54 0.30
CA LYS A 76 -21.04 -4.62 0.43
C LYS A 76 -20.30 -5.94 0.25
N LEU A 77 -20.10 -6.65 1.35
CA LEU A 77 -19.30 -7.87 1.37
C LEU A 77 -20.19 -9.08 1.60
N ASN A 78 -19.94 -10.13 0.83
CA ASN A 78 -20.54 -11.44 1.04
C ASN A 78 -19.85 -12.16 2.20
N GLN A 79 -20.56 -13.06 2.86
CA GLN A 79 -19.96 -13.92 3.87
C GLN A 79 -18.79 -14.74 3.31
N THR A 80 -17.66 -14.74 4.03
CA THR A 80 -16.50 -15.59 3.72
C THR A 80 -16.75 -17.05 4.10
N ILE A 81 -16.00 -17.96 3.49
CA ILE A 81 -16.13 -19.42 3.70
C ILE A 81 -14.84 -19.98 4.30
N GLY A 82 -14.96 -20.91 5.25
CA GLY A 82 -13.82 -21.57 5.87
C GLY A 82 -12.95 -20.62 6.69
N LEU A 83 -11.62 -20.77 6.59
CA LEU A 83 -10.64 -19.94 7.32
C LEU A 83 -10.25 -18.70 6.53
N SER A 84 -11.24 -18.03 5.90
CA SER A 84 -11.03 -16.80 5.15
C SER A 84 -11.74 -15.61 5.79
N ALA A 85 -11.11 -14.44 5.73
CA ALA A 85 -11.64 -13.20 6.28
C ALA A 85 -11.21 -11.99 5.45
N TYR A 86 -12.07 -10.99 5.41
CA TYR A 86 -11.73 -9.66 4.90
C TYR A 86 -10.87 -8.92 5.91
N CYS A 87 -9.95 -8.12 5.38
CA CYS A 87 -9.14 -7.23 6.18
C CYS A 87 -9.13 -5.84 5.57
N PHE A 88 -9.22 -4.83 6.43
CA PHE A 88 -9.05 -3.44 6.03
C PHE A 88 -7.69 -2.98 6.53
N VAL A 89 -6.77 -2.82 5.60
CA VAL A 89 -5.45 -2.27 5.91
C VAL A 89 -5.50 -0.77 5.66
N SER A 90 -4.84 0.02 6.49
CA SER A 90 -4.51 1.37 6.08
C SER A 90 -3.75 1.27 4.77
N ARG A 91 -4.08 2.13 3.82
CA ARG A 91 -3.15 2.46 2.75
C ARG A 91 -1.98 3.15 3.45
N TRP A 92 -1.14 2.37 4.13
CA TRP A 92 0.26 2.69 4.24
C TRP A 92 0.62 2.90 2.80
N THR A 93 0.87 4.16 2.46
CA THR A 93 1.79 4.38 1.36
C THR A 93 2.88 3.33 1.61
N HIS A 94 3.10 2.44 0.65
CA HIS A 94 4.48 2.22 0.33
C HIS A 94 4.97 3.61 -0.03
N ARG A 95 5.30 4.43 0.98
CA ARG A 95 6.40 5.34 0.88
C ARG A 95 7.47 4.33 0.56
N LYS A 96 7.70 4.10 -0.74
CA LYS A 96 9.01 3.72 -1.20
C LYS A 96 9.85 4.71 -0.44
N SER A 97 10.54 4.25 0.60
CA SER A 97 11.54 5.08 1.23
C SER A 97 12.44 5.36 0.04
N ALA A 98 12.31 6.54 -0.55
CA ALA A 98 13.17 6.95 -1.62
C ALA A 98 14.52 7.06 -0.90
N SER A 99 15.31 5.99 -0.99
CA SER A 99 16.73 6.04 -0.69
C SER A 99 17.32 6.92 -1.80
N THR A 100 17.15 8.23 -1.67
CA THR A 100 17.80 9.16 -2.57
C THR A 100 19.27 9.13 -2.19
N CYS A 101 20.06 8.45 -3.00
CA CYS A 101 21.50 8.45 -2.84
C CYS A 101 22.01 9.81 -3.35
N PHE A 102 22.39 10.69 -2.43
CA PHE A 102 23.07 11.93 -2.81
C PHE A 102 24.55 11.62 -3.00
N SER A 103 25.09 11.88 -4.19
CA SER A 103 26.55 12.01 -4.35
C SER A 103 26.95 13.35 -3.75
N LEU A 104 27.46 13.36 -2.53
CA LEU A 104 28.08 14.57 -1.99
C LEU A 104 29.37 14.84 -2.77
N ALA A 105 29.53 16.10 -3.19
CA ALA A 105 30.64 16.56 -4.02
C ALA A 105 32.02 16.23 -3.39
N ASN A 106 32.99 16.02 -4.27
CA ASN A 106 34.38 15.59 -4.03
C ASN A 106 34.98 16.05 -2.68
N PHE A 107 35.40 15.11 -1.83
CA PHE A 107 36.35 15.37 -0.76
C PHE A 107 37.75 14.98 -1.23
N TYR A 108 38.68 15.95 -1.22
CA TYR A 108 40.09 15.72 -1.50
C TYR A 108 40.79 15.23 -0.23
N THR A 109 41.42 14.07 -0.29
CA THR A 109 42.42 13.66 0.69
C THR A 109 43.70 13.29 -0.06
N GLY A 110 44.62 14.23 -0.20
CA GLY A 110 45.91 14.03 -0.86
C GLY A 110 46.92 15.11 -0.46
N SER A 111 48.20 14.70 -0.32
CA SER A 111 49.35 15.57 -0.05
C SER A 111 49.65 16.48 -1.25
N PRO A 112 50.22 17.69 -1.09
CA PRO A 112 50.37 18.67 -2.18
C PRO A 112 51.31 18.24 -3.32
N ASP A 113 52.09 17.18 -3.17
CA ASP A 113 53.25 16.89 -4.03
C ASP A 113 53.12 15.60 -4.89
N ASP A 114 51.98 14.91 -4.89
CA ASP A 114 51.75 13.72 -5.74
C ASP A 114 50.87 14.04 -6.97
N THR A 115 51.41 13.85 -8.18
CA THR A 115 50.71 14.09 -9.46
C THR A 115 49.70 13.01 -9.86
N ALA A 116 49.34 12.10 -8.95
CA ALA A 116 48.41 11.00 -9.20
C ALA A 116 47.09 11.22 -8.44
N ILE A 117 46.09 11.80 -9.13
CA ILE A 117 44.75 12.01 -8.57
C ILE A 117 44.00 10.67 -8.61
N SER A 118 43.72 10.09 -7.45
CA SER A 118 42.85 8.91 -7.32
C SER A 118 41.49 9.33 -6.74
N PHE A 119 40.41 9.11 -7.50
CA PHE A 119 39.05 9.41 -7.09
C PHE A 119 38.42 8.18 -6.42
N ALA A 120 38.13 8.26 -5.12
CA ALA A 120 37.33 7.26 -4.42
C ALA A 120 35.94 7.83 -4.10
N TYR A 121 34.88 7.20 -4.62
CA TYR A 121 33.49 7.59 -4.33
C TYR A 121 33.01 6.86 -3.07
N LEU A 122 32.72 7.59 -1.99
CA LEU A 122 32.01 7.04 -0.84
C LEU A 122 30.50 7.28 -1.03
N ILE A 123 29.75 6.21 -1.30
CA ILE A 123 28.29 6.27 -1.44
C ILE A 123 27.65 6.18 -0.04
N ILE A 124 27.12 7.29 0.47
CA ILE A 124 26.40 7.31 1.76
C ILE A 124 24.89 7.31 1.49
N CYS A 125 24.21 6.24 1.90
CA CYS A 125 22.75 6.17 1.91
C CYS A 125 22.22 6.68 3.26
N VAL A 126 21.55 7.83 3.26
CA VAL A 126 20.84 8.32 4.46
C VAL A 126 19.33 8.14 4.28
N ASN A 127 18.66 7.59 5.31
CA ASN A 127 17.21 7.45 5.30
C ASN A 127 16.55 8.82 5.61
N VAL A 128 15.86 9.41 4.62
CA VAL A 128 15.11 10.66 4.82
C VAL A 128 13.65 10.35 5.15
N TYR A 129 13.29 10.50 6.43
CA TYR A 129 11.90 10.49 6.87
C TYR A 129 11.28 11.86 6.58
N SER A 130 10.33 11.97 5.63
CA SER A 130 9.54 13.21 5.52
C SER A 130 8.50 13.21 6.61
N LYS A 131 8.51 14.27 7.43
CA LYS A 131 7.37 14.60 8.30
C LYS A 131 6.12 14.80 7.42
N PRO A 132 4.93 14.35 7.85
CA PRO A 132 3.68 14.69 7.19
C PRO A 132 3.50 16.21 7.19
N ALA A 133 2.98 16.77 6.10
CA ALA A 133 2.57 18.17 6.07
C ALA A 133 1.39 18.38 7.04
N GLU A 134 1.60 19.14 8.11
CA GLU A 134 0.51 19.71 8.89
C GLU A 134 -0.22 20.71 7.98
N ARG A 135 -1.41 20.35 7.51
CA ARG A 135 -2.30 21.30 6.85
C ARG A 135 -2.90 22.17 7.94
N SER A 136 -2.31 23.34 8.17
CA SER A 136 -2.92 24.41 8.96
C SER A 136 -4.24 24.84 8.30
N LEU A 137 -5.37 24.54 8.95
CA LEU A 137 -6.63 25.21 8.68
C LEU A 137 -6.50 26.65 9.20
N SER A 138 -6.33 27.62 8.30
CA SER A 138 -6.67 29.02 8.58
C SER A 138 -8.14 29.21 8.17
N ILE A 139 -9.00 29.43 9.17
CA ILE A 139 -10.34 29.98 8.98
C ILE A 139 -10.15 31.50 9.07
N ASP A 140 -10.35 32.20 7.95
CA ASP A 140 -10.71 33.62 7.92
C ASP A 140 -12.22 33.72 7.69
#